data_AF-A0A2N9GX92-F1
#
_entry.id   AF-A0A2N9GX92-F1
#
_cell.length_a   1.000
_cell.length_b   1.000
_cell.length_c   1.000
_cell.angle_alpha   90.00
_cell.angle_beta   90.00
_cell.angle_gamma   90.00
#
_symmetry.space_group_name_H-M   'P 1'
#
loop_
_entity.id
_entity.type
_entity.pdbx_description
1 polymer ?
#
loop_
_entity_poly.entity_id
_entity_poly.type
_entity_poly.pdbx_seq_one_letter_code
_entity_poly.pdbx_strand_id
1 'polypeptide(L)'
;MAKTTSPLTAVSLVDGFNVPMTVTPHEGKGQCPVVGCRADLLATCPERLQLRSPHGHGPVIACKSGCEAFGTDELCCRNHYNSPQTCRASSYSEFFKHSCPSTFTYAHDNPSLMHECSSPRELKVIFCH
;
A
#
# COMPACT_ATOMS: atom_id res chain seq x y z
N MET A 1 4.10 0.47 7.98
CA MET A 1 4.41 -0.97 7.79
C MET A 1 3.37 -1.51 6.82
N ALA A 2 3.77 -2.00 5.65
CA ALA A 2 2.82 -2.63 4.75
C ALA A 2 2.32 -3.97 5.33
N LYS A 3 1.02 -4.25 5.18
CA LYS A 3 0.35 -5.41 5.79
C LYS A 3 0.03 -6.50 4.74
N THR A 4 0.08 -7.77 5.16
CA THR A 4 -0.27 -8.96 4.35
C THR A 4 -1.65 -9.50 4.72
N THR A 5 -2.47 -9.94 3.75
CA THR A 5 -3.86 -10.39 3.96
C THR A 5 -4.12 -11.71 3.24
N SER A 6 -4.47 -12.80 3.93
CA SER A 6 -4.74 -14.14 3.33
C SER A 6 -6.14 -14.20 2.68
N PRO A 7 -6.38 -14.97 1.57
CA PRO A 7 -5.61 -16.08 1.00
C PRO A 7 -4.69 -15.72 -0.20
N LEU A 8 -4.49 -14.43 -0.48
CA LEU A 8 -3.71 -13.93 -1.62
C LEU A 8 -2.51 -13.14 -1.11
N THR A 9 -1.30 -13.43 -1.57
CA THR A 9 -0.12 -12.68 -1.11
C THR A 9 -0.20 -11.23 -1.59
N ALA A 10 -0.21 -10.30 -0.64
CA ALA A 10 -0.41 -8.89 -0.93
C ALA A 10 0.46 -7.95 -0.09
N VAL A 11 0.70 -6.76 -0.64
CA VAL A 11 1.30 -5.60 0.05
C VAL A 11 0.29 -4.46 0.00
N SER A 12 0.04 -3.85 1.15
CA SER A 12 -0.90 -2.74 1.33
C SER A 12 -0.20 -1.47 1.77
N LEU A 13 -0.54 -0.35 1.12
CA LEU A 13 -0.16 1.03 1.44
C LEU A 13 -1.36 1.83 1.99
N VAL A 14 -2.46 1.16 2.35
CA VAL A 14 -3.67 1.78 2.93
C VAL A 14 -3.36 2.54 4.22
N ASP A 15 -2.36 2.08 4.97
CA ASP A 15 -1.87 2.70 6.22
C ASP A 15 -0.63 3.59 5.98
N GLY A 16 -0.29 3.86 4.71
CA GLY A 16 0.88 4.62 4.30
C GLY A 16 2.14 3.77 4.06
N PHE A 17 3.27 4.45 3.96
CA PHE A 17 4.56 3.92 3.54
C PHE A 17 5.68 4.40 4.46
N ASN A 18 6.67 3.55 4.73
CA ASN A 18 7.87 3.95 5.46
C ASN A 18 9.17 3.37 4.86
N VAL A 19 9.12 2.15 4.31
CA VAL A 19 10.28 1.49 3.69
C VAL A 19 9.79 0.71 2.46
N PRO A 20 10.55 0.69 1.33
CA PRO A 20 10.24 -0.18 0.20
C PRO A 20 10.17 -1.64 0.64
N MET A 21 9.18 -2.38 0.13
CA MET A 21 8.96 -3.76 0.51
C MET A 21 8.39 -4.56 -0.66
N THR A 22 8.89 -5.77 -0.84
CA THR A 22 8.32 -6.75 -1.77
C THR A 22 8.12 -8.09 -1.08
N VAL A 23 7.16 -8.85 -1.58
CA VAL A 23 6.90 -10.24 -1.22
C VAL A 23 6.99 -11.08 -2.47
N THR A 24 7.86 -12.08 -2.44
CA THR A 24 8.03 -13.06 -3.53
C THR A 24 7.50 -14.41 -3.06
N PRO A 25 6.41 -14.92 -3.64
CA PRO A 25 5.94 -16.26 -3.36
C PRO A 25 6.80 -17.30 -4.08
N HIS A 26 7.18 -18.36 -3.36
CA HIS A 26 7.95 -19.49 -3.86
C HIS A 26 7.12 -20.78 -3.77
N GLU A 27 7.33 -21.67 -4.74
CA GLU A 27 6.65 -22.96 -4.87
C GLU A 27 5.10 -22.87 -4.90
N GLY A 28 4.56 -21.74 -5.38
CA GLY A 28 3.13 -21.57 -5.61
C GLY A 28 2.68 -22.15 -6.95
N LYS A 29 1.36 -22.37 -7.07
CA LYS A 29 0.69 -22.81 -8.30
C LYS A 29 0.09 -21.60 -9.02
N GLY A 30 0.29 -21.53 -10.33
CA GLY A 30 -0.17 -20.43 -11.17
C GLY A 30 0.93 -19.38 -11.41
N GLN A 31 0.53 -18.15 -11.70
CA GLN A 31 1.48 -17.04 -11.82
C GLN A 31 1.68 -16.43 -10.45
N CYS A 32 2.90 -16.53 -9.92
CA CYS A 32 3.29 -15.96 -8.63
C CYS A 32 4.18 -14.74 -8.83
N PRO A 33 3.62 -13.57 -9.19
CA PRO A 33 4.42 -12.37 -9.36
C PRO A 33 4.98 -11.91 -8.02
N VAL A 34 6.09 -11.18 -8.09
CA VAL A 34 6.56 -10.36 -6.97
C VAL A 34 5.55 -9.24 -6.76
N VAL A 35 4.99 -9.14 -5.57
CA VAL A 35 4.06 -8.08 -5.19
C VAL A 35 4.75 -7.10 -4.24
N GLY A 36 4.47 -5.81 -4.38
CA GLY A 36 5.02 -4.80 -3.48
C GLY A 36 5.31 -3.46 -4.14
N CYS A 37 6.17 -2.72 -3.47
CA CYS A 37 6.53 -1.34 -3.79
C CYS A 37 8.04 -1.20 -3.66
N ARG A 38 8.73 -1.08 -4.80
CA ARG A 38 10.20 -0.87 -4.85
C ARG A 38 10.58 0.61 -4.82
N ALA A 39 9.67 1.49 -5.24
CA ALA A 39 9.90 2.92 -5.26
C ALA A 39 10.09 3.47 -3.84
N ASP A 40 11.04 4.39 -3.68
CA ASP A 40 11.13 5.20 -2.46
C ASP A 40 10.12 6.34 -2.53
N LEU A 41 8.98 6.14 -1.84
CA LEU A 41 7.92 7.13 -1.80
C LEU A 41 8.20 8.28 -0.82
N LEU A 42 9.28 8.23 -0.02
CA LEU A 42 9.62 9.33 0.89
C LEU A 42 10.15 10.54 0.12
N ALA A 43 10.87 10.30 -0.98
CA ALA A 43 11.46 11.34 -1.81
C ALA A 43 10.42 12.24 -2.52
N THR A 44 9.25 11.70 -2.82
CA THR A 44 8.17 12.39 -3.55
C THR A 44 6.86 12.49 -2.75
N CYS A 45 6.90 12.16 -1.46
CA CYS A 45 5.72 12.20 -0.60
C CYS A 45 5.10 13.61 -0.57
N PRO A 46 3.81 13.77 -0.91
CA PRO A 46 3.12 15.06 -0.85
C PRO A 46 3.24 15.68 0.55
N GLU A 47 3.48 16.99 0.63
CA GLU A 47 3.74 17.70 1.89
C GLU A 47 2.71 17.39 2.99
N ARG A 48 1.43 17.36 2.62
CA ARG A 48 0.31 17.09 3.52
C ARG A 48 0.29 15.67 4.11
N LEU A 49 1.08 14.75 3.56
CA LEU A 49 1.19 13.35 3.98
C LEU A 49 2.50 13.04 4.70
N GLN A 50 3.46 13.97 4.72
CA GLN A 50 4.78 13.73 5.27
C GLN A 50 4.74 13.56 6.78
N LEU A 51 5.34 12.47 7.27
CA LEU A 51 5.76 12.35 8.66
C LEU A 51 7.26 12.63 8.75
N ARG A 52 7.62 13.67 9.50
CA ARG A 52 9.01 14.12 9.69
C ARG A 52 9.52 13.84 11.10
N SER A 53 10.80 13.51 11.22
CA SER A 53 11.48 13.34 12.52
C SER A 53 12.89 13.95 12.50
N PRO A 54 13.21 14.95 13.36
CA PRO A 54 12.32 15.60 14.31
C PRO A 54 11.14 16.31 13.64
N HIS A 55 10.03 16.48 14.37
CA HIS A 55 8.81 17.06 13.82
C HIS A 55 9.07 18.45 13.21
N GLY A 56 8.50 18.73 12.04
CA GLY A 56 8.62 20.02 11.34
C GLY A 56 9.97 20.32 10.69
N HIS A 57 11.07 19.76 11.18
CA HIS A 57 12.43 20.14 10.77
C HIS A 57 13.30 18.99 10.26
N GLY A 58 12.89 17.75 10.50
CA GLY A 58 13.64 16.56 10.11
C GLY A 58 13.34 16.05 8.71
N PRO A 59 14.11 15.04 8.27
CA PRO A 59 13.78 14.28 7.06
C PRO A 59 12.39 13.66 7.14
N VAL A 60 11.80 13.42 5.97
CA VAL A 60 10.58 12.61 5.85
C VAL A 60 10.97 11.15 6.17
N ILE A 61 10.33 10.57 7.18
CA ILE A 61 10.60 9.19 7.64
C ILE A 61 9.46 8.23 7.31
N ALA A 62 8.29 8.76 6.96
CA ALA A 62 7.15 8.01 6.45
C ALA A 62 6.24 8.93 5.62
N CYS A 63 5.44 8.32 4.76
CA CYS A 63 4.38 8.96 4.00
C CYS A 63 3.04 8.39 4.45
N LYS A 64 2.20 9.18 5.12
CA LYS A 64 0.87 8.77 5.56
C LYS A 64 -0.04 8.52 4.36
N SER A 65 -1.01 7.62 4.51
CA SER A 65 -2.14 7.59 3.57
C SER A 65 -3.07 8.79 3.80
N GLY A 66 -4.03 9.01 2.88
CA GLY A 66 -5.07 10.02 3.07
C GLY A 66 -5.88 9.78 4.36
N CYS A 67 -6.22 8.52 4.67
CA CYS A 67 -6.94 8.20 5.90
C CYS A 67 -6.11 8.55 7.14
N GLU A 68 -4.84 8.14 7.20
CA GLU A 68 -3.94 8.43 8.33
C GLU A 68 -3.63 9.92 8.50
N ALA A 69 -3.69 10.70 7.42
CA ALA A 69 -3.46 12.14 7.45
C ALA A 69 -4.69 12.95 7.87
N PHE A 70 -5.89 12.55 7.46
CA PHE A 70 -7.10 13.38 7.56
C PHE A 70 -8.26 12.76 8.34
N GLY A 71 -8.30 11.44 8.48
CA GLY A 71 -9.31 10.73 9.28
C GLY A 71 -10.75 10.87 8.80
N THR A 72 -10.98 11.31 7.55
CA THR A 72 -12.34 11.47 7.01
C THR A 72 -12.94 10.13 6.61
N ASP A 73 -14.27 10.00 6.71
CA ASP A 73 -14.96 8.75 6.38
C ASP A 73 -14.78 8.36 4.91
N GLU A 74 -14.69 9.33 4.00
CA GLU A 74 -14.43 9.10 2.58
C GLU A 74 -13.04 8.49 2.35
N LEU A 75 -11.99 9.04 2.97
CA LEU A 75 -10.62 8.53 2.79
C LEU A 75 -10.37 7.22 3.54
N CYS A 76 -11.12 6.99 4.62
CA CYS A 76 -11.02 5.77 5.43
C CYS A 76 -12.05 4.70 5.04
N CYS A 77 -12.90 4.94 4.04
CA CYS A 77 -13.99 4.06 3.62
C CYS A 77 -14.90 3.61 4.79
N ARG A 78 -15.35 4.53 5.64
CA ARG A 78 -16.22 4.24 6.80
C ARG A 78 -17.65 4.73 6.58
N ASN A 79 -18.58 4.26 7.41
CA ASN A 79 -19.98 4.69 7.40
C ASN A 79 -20.60 4.57 6.00
N HIS A 80 -21.10 5.67 5.43
CA HIS A 80 -21.66 5.72 4.09
C HIS A 80 -20.68 5.26 2.99
N TYR A 81 -19.36 5.39 3.24
CA TYR A 81 -18.30 4.99 2.33
C TYR A 81 -17.81 3.54 2.54
N ASN A 82 -18.51 2.71 3.31
CA ASN A 82 -18.08 1.33 3.58
C ASN A 82 -18.49 0.34 2.46
N SER A 83 -18.30 0.73 1.19
CA SER A 83 -18.53 -0.13 0.03
C SER A 83 -17.67 0.31 -1.16
N PRO A 84 -17.32 -0.59 -2.10
CA PRO A 84 -16.61 -0.22 -3.33
C PRO A 84 -17.38 0.77 -4.23
N GLN A 85 -18.70 0.83 -4.10
CA GLN A 85 -19.55 1.74 -4.87
C GLN A 85 -19.46 3.17 -4.34
N THR A 86 -19.33 3.32 -3.02
CA THR A 86 -19.35 4.59 -2.31
C THR A 86 -17.95 5.10 -1.96
N CYS A 87 -16.97 4.24 -1.67
CA CYS A 87 -15.56 4.64 -1.52
C CYS A 87 -14.82 4.58 -2.86
N ARG A 88 -14.29 5.72 -3.30
CA ARG A 88 -13.52 5.82 -4.54
C ARG A 88 -12.06 6.14 -4.24
N ALA A 89 -11.20 5.92 -5.23
CA ALA A 89 -9.84 6.40 -5.16
C ALA A 89 -9.82 7.92 -4.97
N SER A 90 -8.90 8.40 -4.15
CA SER A 90 -8.61 9.81 -3.95
C SER A 90 -7.29 10.18 -4.62
N SER A 91 -7.03 11.47 -4.80
CA SER A 91 -5.71 11.94 -5.28
C SER A 91 -4.55 11.44 -4.42
N TYR A 92 -4.79 11.22 -3.11
CA TYR A 92 -3.80 10.64 -2.20
C TYR A 92 -3.54 9.15 -2.47
N SER A 93 -4.59 8.34 -2.68
CA SER A 93 -4.40 6.91 -2.98
C SER A 93 -3.86 6.68 -4.39
N GLU A 94 -4.18 7.57 -5.34
CA GLU A 94 -3.63 7.56 -6.70
C GLU A 94 -2.13 7.86 -6.72
N PHE A 95 -1.63 8.74 -5.85
CA PHE A 95 -0.18 8.97 -5.69
C PHE A 95 0.57 7.66 -5.39
N PHE A 96 0.09 6.89 -4.41
CA PHE A 96 0.67 5.58 -4.10
C PHE A 96 0.50 4.60 -5.27
N LYS A 97 -0.65 4.61 -5.94
CA LYS A 97 -0.98 3.64 -6.99
C LYS A 97 -0.12 3.83 -8.23
N HIS A 98 0.18 5.08 -8.58
CA HIS A 98 1.02 5.43 -9.71
C HIS A 98 2.42 4.82 -9.58
N SER A 99 3.01 4.91 -8.38
CA SER A 99 4.35 4.39 -8.12
C SER A 99 4.36 2.88 -7.86
N CYS A 100 3.28 2.35 -7.28
CA CYS A 100 3.20 0.96 -6.80
C CYS A 100 1.85 0.31 -7.20
N PRO A 101 1.66 0.04 -8.52
CA PRO A 101 0.37 -0.40 -9.07
C PRO A 101 -0.09 -1.77 -8.55
N SER A 102 0.84 -2.63 -8.17
CA SER A 102 0.61 -3.96 -7.60
C SER A 102 0.36 -3.95 -6.09
N THR A 103 -0.03 -2.82 -5.50
CA THR A 103 -0.37 -2.71 -4.07
C THR A 103 -1.79 -2.23 -3.89
N PHE A 104 -2.37 -2.52 -2.72
CA PHE A 104 -3.61 -1.88 -2.26
C PHE A 104 -3.28 -0.47 -1.76
N THR A 105 -3.94 0.57 -2.24
CA THR A 105 -3.66 1.96 -1.83
C THR A 105 -4.82 2.64 -1.11
N TYR A 106 -5.99 2.02 -1.10
CA TYR A 106 -7.15 2.36 -0.25
C TYR A 106 -7.97 1.08 0.02
N ALA A 107 -8.95 1.14 0.93
CA ALA A 107 -9.58 -0.06 1.48
C ALA A 107 -10.34 -0.93 0.45
N HIS A 108 -10.87 -0.31 -0.62
CA HIS A 108 -11.59 -1.01 -1.69
C HIS A 108 -10.83 -1.05 -3.02
N ASP A 109 -9.50 -0.88 -2.98
CA ASP A 109 -8.64 -1.07 -4.15
C ASP A 109 -8.66 -2.53 -4.62
N ASN A 110 -8.46 -2.76 -5.91
CA ASN A 110 -8.39 -4.09 -6.51
C ASN A 110 -7.21 -4.19 -7.49
N PRO A 111 -5.98 -4.48 -7.00
CA PRO A 111 -4.82 -4.70 -7.87
C PRO A 111 -4.98 -5.98 -8.71
N SER A 112 -4.82 -5.84 -10.03
CA SER A 112 -5.13 -6.87 -11.04
C SER A 112 -4.28 -8.14 -10.96
N LEU A 113 -3.14 -8.12 -10.26
CA LEU A 113 -2.10 -9.17 -10.34
C LEU A 113 -2.05 -10.11 -9.12
N MET A 114 -2.94 -9.93 -8.13
CA MET A 114 -2.85 -10.69 -6.88
C MET A 114 -3.54 -12.05 -6.90
N HIS A 115 -4.45 -12.27 -7.85
CA HIS A 115 -5.37 -13.42 -7.84
C HIS A 115 -4.81 -14.69 -8.48
N GLU A 116 -3.62 -14.65 -9.07
CA GLU A 116 -3.10 -15.73 -9.91
C GLU A 116 -2.13 -16.69 -9.20
N CYS A 117 -1.77 -16.43 -7.94
CA CYS A 117 -0.87 -17.25 -7.15
C CYS A 117 -1.61 -17.98 -6.04
N SER A 118 -1.59 -19.31 -6.07
CA SER A 118 -2.22 -20.15 -5.06
C SER A 118 -1.21 -21.07 -4.36
N SER A 119 -1.43 -21.30 -3.06
CA SER A 119 -0.65 -22.24 -2.25
C SER A 119 0.88 -22.09 -2.32
N PRO A 120 1.47 -20.88 -2.20
CA PRO A 120 2.92 -20.75 -2.05
C PRO A 120 3.37 -21.46 -0.77
N ARG A 121 4.48 -22.20 -0.83
CA ARG A 121 5.05 -22.90 0.33
C ARG A 121 6.03 -22.05 1.11
N GLU A 122 6.62 -21.05 0.44
CA GLU A 122 7.54 -20.09 1.03
C GLU A 122 7.19 -18.68 0.54
N LEU A 123 7.35 -17.69 1.43
CA LEU A 123 7.22 -16.27 1.10
C LEU A 123 8.52 -15.57 1.48
N LYS A 124 9.21 -15.00 0.50
CA LYS A 124 10.39 -14.17 0.74
C LYS A 124 9.97 -12.71 0.84
N VAL A 125 10.14 -12.13 2.03
CA VAL A 125 9.91 -10.71 2.29
C VAL A 125 11.22 -9.96 2.19
N ILE A 126 11.31 -8.96 1.33
CA ILE A 126 12.51 -8.15 1.11
C ILE A 126 12.17 -6.69 1.39
N PHE A 127 12.90 -6.10 2.33
CA PHE A 127 12.88 -4.66 2.60
C PHE A 127 14.03 -3.99 1.83
N CYS A 128 13.80 -2.76 1.38
CA CYS A 128 14.79 -1.99 0.60
C CYS A 128 15.28 -2.74 -0.65
N HIS A 129 14.36 -3.41 -1.35
CA HIS A 129 14.67 -4.20 -2.55
C HIS A 129 15.22 -3.31 -3.68
#